data_AF-A0A1G0GDQ1-F1
#
_entry.id   AF-A0A1G0GDQ1-F1
#
_cell.length_a   1.000
_cell.length_b   1.000
_cell.length_c   1.000
_cell.angle_alpha   90.00
_cell.angle_beta   90.00
_cell.angle_gamma   90.00
#
_symmetry.space_group_name_H-M   'P 1'
#
loop_
_entity.id
_entity.type
_entity.pdbx_description
1 polymer ?
#
loop_
_entity_poly.entity_id
_entity_poly.type
_entity_poly.pdbx_seq_one_letter_code
_entity_poly.pdbx_strand_id
1 'polypeptide(L)'
;MNYNLNNTLESVRQLNLTGNIIPHTWYSKITFKNGAPDLLGIVILADIVYWYRPIEIKDEKTGRLIGYKKKFRADMLQRSLSAFSQQFGYNKRQIADALKRLEDAELIIKRLKTIDTAMGVMNNVLFVAPIPSAIAALDHNTDQQDYSAEITESDDDFASNEEATVLISSNVPPTTIERSRGYDRTYEGVHSNVVGDAIERSTYTENTTKITTNNSTKITAAGEGDFQNALSDCEQLKSAAAVFSKKLNLEESDAVIGETLTRMQVAVIQNTAAELCNFAGIDLAQLSQEIQYVILSSASFSYAGRDFAKKLNTIKKTIKERGWNTPVGMIEIKETQEKNEIDQIRQEANEAELDCAHWQKMVAWALEKGNKSEAENFNAILQEAKKKLAKIRSPFTNIYDINQKKQVDGN
;
A
#
# COMPACT_ATOMS: atom_id res chain seq x y z
N MET A 1 -31.21 2.01 24.14
CA MET A 1 -31.20 2.69 22.82
C MET A 1 -32.10 1.86 21.93
N ASN A 2 -33.30 2.34 21.60
CA ASN A 2 -34.24 1.57 20.79
C ASN A 2 -33.78 1.62 19.32
N TYR A 3 -33.46 0.46 18.76
CA TYR A 3 -33.07 0.31 17.37
C TYR A 3 -34.32 0.39 16.50
N ASN A 4 -34.36 1.36 15.56
CA ASN A 4 -35.47 1.49 14.60
C ASN A 4 -34.97 1.04 13.22
N LEU A 5 -35.53 -0.07 12.74
CA LEU A 5 -35.17 -0.69 11.46
C LEU A 5 -35.48 0.24 10.27
N ASN A 6 -36.67 0.85 10.24
CA ASN A 6 -37.11 1.71 9.14
C ASN A 6 -36.24 2.96 8.97
N ASN A 7 -35.84 3.60 10.09
CA ASN A 7 -34.92 4.72 10.04
C ASN A 7 -33.51 4.29 9.54
N THR A 8 -33.09 3.07 9.89
CA THR A 8 -31.81 2.52 9.44
C THR A 8 -31.83 2.20 7.95
N LEU A 9 -32.93 1.61 7.45
CA LEU A 9 -33.11 1.33 6.02
C LEU A 9 -33.11 2.61 5.19
N GLU A 10 -33.81 3.65 5.63
CA GLU A 10 -33.82 4.95 4.95
C GLU A 10 -32.45 5.62 4.98
N SER A 11 -31.73 5.53 6.10
CA SER A 11 -30.35 6.03 6.21
C SER A 11 -29.39 5.29 5.28
N VAL A 12 -29.50 3.95 5.20
CA VAL A 12 -28.66 3.12 4.32
C VAL A 12 -28.97 3.39 2.85
N ARG A 13 -30.24 3.60 2.50
CA ARG A 13 -30.68 3.96 1.14
C ARG A 13 -30.03 5.27 0.64
N GLN A 14 -29.74 6.20 1.54
CA GLN A 14 -29.13 7.49 1.21
C GLN A 14 -27.59 7.42 1.08
N LEU A 15 -26.96 6.29 1.38
CA LEU A 15 -25.51 6.12 1.24
C LEU A 15 -25.10 6.01 -0.23
N ASN A 16 -24.19 6.88 -0.66
CA ASN A 16 -23.55 6.80 -1.98
C ASN A 16 -22.39 5.79 -1.96
N LEU A 17 -22.73 4.50 -1.92
CA LEU A 17 -21.73 3.43 -1.94
C LEU A 17 -21.13 3.28 -3.34
N THR A 18 -19.82 3.42 -3.44
CA THR A 18 -19.06 3.22 -4.69
C THR A 18 -18.08 2.07 -4.53
N GLY A 19 -17.94 1.23 -5.56
CA GLY A 19 -16.90 0.19 -5.56
C GLY A 19 -17.31 -1.06 -6.32
N ASN A 20 -16.69 -2.18 -5.92
CA ASN A 20 -16.92 -3.49 -6.50
C ASN A 20 -18.26 -4.05 -5.99
N ILE A 21 -19.06 -4.59 -6.91
CA ILE A 21 -20.31 -5.30 -6.58
C ILE A 21 -20.03 -6.78 -6.78
N ILE A 22 -20.29 -7.58 -5.74
CA ILE A 22 -20.07 -9.03 -5.74
C ILE A 22 -21.43 -9.73 -5.65
N PRO A 23 -21.89 -10.43 -6.70
CA PRO A 23 -23.08 -11.26 -6.62
C PRO A 23 -22.95 -12.36 -5.57
N HIS A 24 -24.01 -12.62 -4.81
CA HIS A 24 -23.98 -13.64 -3.76
C HIS A 24 -23.73 -15.05 -4.30
N THR A 25 -24.19 -15.31 -5.53
CA THR A 25 -23.96 -16.54 -6.32
C THR A 25 -22.49 -16.89 -6.47
N TRP A 26 -21.57 -15.91 -6.44
CA TRP A 26 -20.16 -16.17 -6.63
C TRP A 26 -19.54 -16.90 -5.43
N TYR A 27 -20.06 -16.72 -4.21
CA TYR A 27 -19.54 -17.41 -3.02
C TYR A 27 -19.76 -18.92 -3.07
N SER A 28 -20.85 -19.38 -3.71
CA SER A 28 -21.13 -20.82 -3.88
C SER A 28 -20.51 -21.42 -5.14
N LYS A 29 -20.30 -20.62 -6.20
CA LYS A 29 -19.79 -21.13 -7.49
C LYS A 29 -18.28 -20.98 -7.67
N ILE A 30 -17.64 -20.00 -7.04
CA ILE A 30 -16.19 -19.79 -7.11
C ILE A 30 -15.57 -20.35 -5.83
N THR A 31 -15.27 -21.65 -5.83
CA THR A 31 -14.79 -22.37 -4.65
C THR A 31 -13.42 -22.99 -4.87
N PHE A 32 -12.71 -23.26 -3.77
CA PHE A 32 -11.57 -24.16 -3.76
C PHE A 32 -12.01 -25.61 -4.00
N LYS A 33 -11.04 -26.51 -4.20
CA LYS A 33 -11.28 -27.96 -4.38
C LYS A 33 -12.00 -28.62 -3.19
N ASN A 34 -11.93 -28.02 -2.01
CA ASN A 34 -12.60 -28.48 -0.80
C ASN A 34 -14.04 -27.94 -0.66
N GLY A 35 -14.55 -27.19 -1.65
CA GLY A 35 -15.88 -26.59 -1.62
C GLY A 35 -15.98 -25.27 -0.83
N ALA A 36 -14.92 -24.83 -0.17
CA ALA A 36 -14.92 -23.54 0.52
C ALA A 36 -14.88 -22.37 -0.48
N PRO A 37 -15.57 -21.25 -0.23
CA PRO A 37 -15.53 -20.08 -1.11
C PRO A 37 -14.12 -19.51 -1.29
N ASP A 38 -13.74 -19.22 -2.52
CA ASP A 38 -12.49 -18.53 -2.82
C ASP A 38 -12.65 -17.01 -2.71
N LEU A 39 -12.63 -16.51 -1.47
CA LEU A 39 -12.80 -15.09 -1.18
C LEU A 39 -11.81 -14.20 -1.94
N LEU A 40 -10.54 -14.62 -2.07
CA LEU A 40 -9.53 -13.84 -2.77
C LEU A 40 -9.80 -13.77 -4.27
N GLY A 41 -10.11 -14.90 -4.90
CA GLY A 41 -10.48 -14.93 -6.33
C GLY A 41 -11.75 -14.14 -6.61
N ILE A 42 -12.77 -14.27 -5.76
CA ILE A 42 -14.03 -13.51 -5.87
C ILE A 42 -13.76 -11.99 -5.85
N VAL A 43 -12.98 -11.51 -4.89
CA VAL A 43 -12.66 -10.09 -4.76
C VAL A 43 -11.81 -9.59 -5.94
N ILE A 44 -10.82 -10.36 -6.38
CA ILE A 44 -10.00 -10.03 -7.55
C ILE A 44 -10.86 -9.98 -8.82
N LEU A 45 -11.75 -10.95 -9.02
CA LEU A 45 -12.67 -10.98 -10.15
C LEU A 45 -13.59 -9.76 -10.16
N ALA A 46 -14.14 -9.39 -9.00
CA ALA A 46 -15.03 -8.24 -8.88
C ALA A 46 -14.33 -6.92 -9.21
N ASP A 47 -13.07 -6.77 -8.79
CA ASP A 47 -12.23 -5.62 -9.15
C ASP A 47 -11.92 -5.58 -10.65
N ILE A 48 -11.57 -6.73 -11.26
CA ILE A 48 -11.39 -6.82 -12.72
C ILE A 48 -12.69 -6.41 -13.43
N VAL A 49 -13.84 -6.95 -13.04
CA VAL A 49 -15.14 -6.60 -13.63
C VAL A 49 -15.46 -5.11 -13.45
N TYR A 50 -15.16 -4.52 -12.29
CA TYR A 50 -15.35 -3.10 -12.04
C TYR A 50 -14.58 -2.22 -13.04
N TRP A 51 -13.34 -2.58 -13.38
CA TRP A 51 -12.55 -1.85 -14.39
C TRP A 51 -13.12 -1.95 -15.81
N TYR A 52 -13.78 -3.05 -16.13
CA TYR A 52 -14.44 -3.27 -17.43
C TYR A 52 -15.87 -2.72 -17.50
N ARG A 53 -16.47 -2.34 -16.36
CA ARG A 53 -17.75 -1.63 -16.33
C ARG A 53 -17.59 -0.24 -16.97
N PRO A 54 -18.26 0.06 -18.10
CA PRO A 54 -18.12 1.34 -18.78
C PRO A 54 -18.72 2.47 -17.93
N ILE A 55 -18.19 3.68 -18.11
CA ILE A 55 -18.78 4.90 -17.57
C ILE A 55 -19.79 5.42 -18.59
N GLU A 56 -21.04 5.58 -18.16
CA GLU A 56 -22.08 6.21 -18.97
C GLU A 56 -21.81 7.71 -19.10
N ILE A 57 -21.63 8.19 -20.33
CA ILE A 57 -21.58 9.62 -20.64
C ILE A 57 -23.01 10.06 -20.96
N LYS A 58 -23.52 11.03 -20.21
CA LYS A 58 -24.84 11.62 -20.43
C LYS A 58 -24.69 13.07 -20.88
N ASP A 59 -25.61 13.51 -21.72
CA ASP A 59 -25.69 14.89 -22.19
C ASP A 59 -26.05 15.81 -21.03
N GLU A 60 -25.21 16.82 -20.79
CA GLU A 60 -25.41 17.81 -19.73
C GLU A 60 -26.74 18.55 -19.86
N LYS A 61 -27.24 18.75 -21.09
CA LYS A 61 -28.47 19.51 -21.34
C LYS A 61 -29.73 18.66 -21.35
N THR A 62 -29.63 17.40 -21.78
CA THR A 62 -30.81 16.55 -22.00
C THR A 62 -30.88 15.33 -21.08
N GLY A 63 -29.81 15.02 -20.35
CA GLY A 63 -29.69 13.82 -19.51
C GLY A 63 -29.67 12.49 -20.29
N ARG A 64 -29.72 12.54 -21.64
CA ARG A 64 -29.72 11.35 -22.49
C ARG A 64 -28.33 10.72 -22.54
N LEU A 65 -28.30 9.40 -22.63
CA LEU A 65 -27.05 8.64 -22.81
C LEU A 65 -26.42 9.01 -24.16
N ILE A 66 -25.24 9.65 -24.14
CA ILE A 66 -24.43 9.98 -25.32
C ILE A 66 -23.57 8.78 -25.73
N GLY A 67 -23.06 8.02 -24.75
CA GLY A 67 -22.21 6.87 -25.04
C GLY A 67 -21.53 6.29 -23.79
N TYR A 68 -20.51 5.46 -24.03
CA TYR A 68 -19.78 4.74 -23.00
C TYR A 68 -18.29 5.06 -23.07
N LYS A 69 -17.66 5.27 -21.91
CA LYS A 69 -16.22 5.50 -21.77
C LYS A 69 -15.55 4.38 -20.99
N LYS A 70 -14.42 3.92 -21.52
CA LYS A 70 -13.55 2.94 -20.88
C LYS A 70 -12.71 3.59 -19.77
N LYS A 71 -12.42 2.84 -18.70
CA LYS A 71 -11.65 3.33 -17.54
C LYS A 71 -10.13 3.24 -17.68
N PHE A 72 -9.63 2.53 -18.69
CA PHE A 72 -8.20 2.29 -18.91
C PHE A 72 -7.81 2.42 -20.39
N ARG A 73 -6.53 2.73 -20.66
CA ARG A 73 -6.04 3.13 -21.99
C ARG A 73 -5.75 1.96 -22.93
N ALA A 74 -5.15 0.89 -22.43
CA ALA A 74 -4.76 -0.27 -23.23
C ALA A 74 -5.96 -1.16 -23.59
N ASP A 75 -5.80 -2.11 -24.51
CA ASP A 75 -6.86 -3.04 -24.92
C ASP A 75 -7.39 -3.88 -23.75
N MET A 76 -6.47 -4.38 -22.92
CA MET A 76 -6.75 -5.13 -21.69
C MET A 76 -6.30 -4.35 -20.46
N LEU A 77 -6.88 -4.65 -19.29
CA LEU A 77 -6.48 -4.03 -18.04
C LEU A 77 -5.03 -4.42 -17.72
N GLN A 78 -4.14 -3.44 -17.78
CA GLN A 78 -2.75 -3.57 -17.36
C GLN A 78 -2.67 -3.44 -15.84
N ARG A 79 -2.27 -4.50 -15.14
CA ARG A 79 -2.16 -4.44 -13.68
C ARG A 79 -1.11 -5.43 -13.16
N SER A 80 -0.18 -4.94 -12.34
CA SER A 80 0.89 -5.79 -11.80
C SER A 80 0.42 -6.57 -10.58
N LEU A 81 1.06 -7.73 -10.31
CA LEU A 81 0.83 -8.50 -9.07
C LEU A 81 1.12 -7.66 -7.82
N SER A 82 2.06 -6.73 -7.90
CA SER A 82 2.38 -5.82 -6.80
C SER A 82 1.25 -4.85 -6.51
N ALA A 83 0.57 -4.33 -7.54
CA ALA A 83 -0.58 -3.43 -7.37
C ALA A 83 -1.77 -4.16 -6.72
N PHE A 84 -2.01 -5.42 -7.10
CA PHE A 84 -3.01 -6.26 -6.44
C PHE A 84 -2.63 -6.57 -4.98
N SER A 85 -1.36 -6.87 -4.73
CA SER A 85 -0.83 -7.14 -3.39
C SER A 85 -1.01 -5.93 -2.47
N GLN A 86 -0.71 -4.72 -2.96
CA GLN A 86 -0.88 -3.48 -2.21
C GLN A 86 -2.37 -3.17 -1.93
N GLN A 87 -3.27 -3.41 -2.88
CA GLN A 87 -4.69 -3.13 -2.70
C GLN A 87 -5.36 -4.10 -1.72
N PHE A 88 -5.07 -5.39 -1.82
CA PHE A 88 -5.81 -6.42 -1.08
C PHE A 88 -5.07 -6.97 0.15
N GLY A 89 -3.80 -6.59 0.37
CA GLY A 89 -3.01 -7.02 1.52
C GLY A 89 -2.52 -8.47 1.47
N TYR A 90 -2.61 -9.13 0.31
CA TYR A 90 -2.11 -10.50 0.11
C TYR A 90 -0.72 -10.49 -0.52
N ASN A 91 0.07 -11.54 -0.29
CA ASN A 91 1.38 -11.64 -0.93
C ASN A 91 1.26 -11.95 -2.43
N LYS A 92 2.31 -11.64 -3.21
CA LYS A 92 2.31 -11.80 -4.68
C LYS A 92 2.02 -13.24 -5.13
N ARG A 93 2.40 -14.25 -4.35
CA ARG A 93 2.16 -15.67 -4.65
C ARG A 93 0.68 -16.00 -4.52
N GLN A 94 0.03 -15.57 -3.44
CA GLN A 94 -1.42 -15.74 -3.25
C GLN A 94 -2.22 -15.06 -4.36
N ILE A 95 -1.83 -13.85 -4.77
CA ILE A 95 -2.46 -13.16 -5.91
C ILE A 95 -2.26 -13.98 -7.21
N ALA A 96 -1.05 -14.44 -7.49
CA ALA A 96 -0.76 -15.22 -8.69
C ALA A 96 -1.55 -16.54 -8.72
N ASP A 97 -1.64 -17.22 -7.57
CA ASP A 97 -2.40 -18.46 -7.41
C ASP A 97 -3.91 -18.22 -7.57
N ALA A 98 -4.45 -17.10 -7.06
CA ALA A 98 -5.84 -16.72 -7.27
C ALA A 98 -6.14 -16.39 -8.74
N LEU A 99 -5.31 -15.58 -9.38
CA LEU A 99 -5.44 -15.28 -10.82
C LEU A 99 -5.34 -16.54 -11.67
N LYS A 100 -4.47 -17.49 -11.31
CA LYS A 100 -4.38 -18.77 -11.99
C LYS A 100 -5.67 -19.58 -11.85
N ARG A 101 -6.25 -19.65 -10.65
CA ARG A 101 -7.51 -20.38 -10.43
C ARG A 101 -8.69 -19.74 -11.17
N LEU A 102 -8.74 -18.41 -11.27
CA LEU A 102 -9.75 -17.73 -12.08
C LEU A 102 -9.56 -17.97 -13.59
N GLU A 103 -8.32 -18.08 -14.05
CA GLU A 103 -8.00 -18.43 -15.43
C GLU A 103 -8.33 -19.90 -15.74
N ASP A 104 -7.98 -20.82 -14.83
CA ASP A 104 -8.30 -22.25 -14.91
C ASP A 104 -9.84 -22.48 -14.89
N ALA A 105 -10.59 -21.61 -14.21
CA ALA A 105 -12.06 -21.61 -14.19
C ALA A 105 -12.69 -20.87 -15.39
N GLU A 106 -11.89 -20.41 -16.36
CA GLU A 106 -12.34 -19.69 -17.56
C GLU A 106 -13.14 -18.41 -17.25
N LEU A 107 -12.92 -17.80 -16.09
CA LEU A 107 -13.56 -16.55 -15.70
C LEU A 107 -12.78 -15.32 -16.18
N ILE A 108 -11.46 -15.47 -16.36
CA ILE A 108 -10.57 -14.42 -16.86
C ILE A 108 -9.57 -14.97 -17.89
N ILE A 109 -9.04 -14.05 -18.71
CA ILE A 109 -7.90 -14.28 -19.59
C ILE A 109 -6.71 -13.48 -19.07
N LYS A 110 -5.57 -14.14 -18.93
CA LYS A 110 -4.30 -13.51 -18.55
C LYS A 110 -3.31 -13.52 -19.72
N ARG A 111 -2.64 -12.39 -19.97
CA ARG A 111 -1.56 -12.29 -20.96
C ARG A 111 -0.37 -11.56 -20.36
N LEU A 112 0.83 -12.08 -20.60
CA LEU A 112 2.07 -11.36 -20.37
C LEU A 112 2.53 -10.78 -21.70
N LYS A 113 2.70 -9.46 -21.77
CA LYS A 113 3.16 -8.78 -22.98
C LYS A 113 4.39 -7.96 -22.68
N THR A 114 5.24 -7.80 -23.70
CA THR A 114 6.26 -6.76 -23.72
C THR A 114 5.62 -5.49 -24.27
N ILE A 115 5.83 -4.36 -23.58
CA ILE A 115 5.32 -3.05 -24.02
C ILE A 115 6.46 -2.05 -24.11
N ASP A 116 6.42 -1.24 -25.17
CA ASP A 116 7.33 -0.12 -25.35
C ASP A 116 6.72 1.09 -24.65
N THR A 117 7.44 1.60 -23.64
CA THR A 117 7.05 2.82 -22.90
C THR A 117 8.04 3.93 -23.22
N ALA A 118 7.68 5.18 -22.99
CA ALA A 118 8.58 6.32 -23.15
C ALA A 118 9.89 6.20 -22.33
N MET A 119 9.89 5.39 -21.27
CA MET A 119 11.06 5.09 -20.42
C MET A 119 11.78 3.78 -20.78
N GLY A 120 11.46 3.18 -21.93
CA GLY A 120 12.05 1.93 -22.42
C GLY A 120 11.09 0.74 -22.46
N VAL A 121 11.63 -0.41 -22.83
CA VAL A 121 10.88 -1.67 -23.05
C VAL A 121 10.64 -2.37 -21.71
N MET A 122 9.37 -2.58 -21.35
CA MET A 122 8.98 -3.37 -20.18
C MET A 122 8.53 -4.76 -20.61
N ASN A 123 9.27 -5.78 -20.16
CA ASN A 123 8.95 -7.18 -20.40
C ASN A 123 7.99 -7.74 -19.35
N ASN A 124 7.23 -8.78 -19.72
CA ASN A 124 6.35 -9.55 -18.82
C ASN A 124 5.30 -8.70 -18.08
N VAL A 125 4.76 -7.69 -18.74
CA VAL A 125 3.69 -6.87 -18.19
C VAL A 125 2.38 -7.65 -18.22
N LEU A 126 1.73 -7.71 -17.06
CA LEU A 126 0.49 -8.45 -16.83
C LEU A 126 -0.73 -7.68 -17.32
N PHE A 127 -1.48 -8.33 -18.21
CA PHE A 127 -2.77 -7.90 -18.72
C PHE A 127 -3.85 -8.93 -18.35
N VAL A 128 -5.00 -8.44 -17.86
CA VAL A 128 -6.12 -9.28 -17.46
C VAL A 128 -7.43 -8.79 -18.11
N ALA A 129 -8.30 -9.73 -18.48
CA ALA A 129 -9.64 -9.43 -18.98
C ALA A 129 -10.66 -10.43 -18.43
N PRO A 130 -11.88 -10.00 -18.07
CA PRO A 130 -12.95 -10.90 -17.72
C PRO A 130 -13.49 -11.60 -18.98
N ILE A 131 -14.07 -12.79 -18.81
CA ILE A 131 -14.84 -13.49 -19.83
C ILE A 131 -16.33 -13.28 -19.51
N PRO A 132 -17.03 -12.32 -20.16
CA PRO A 132 -18.38 -11.94 -19.74
C PRO A 132 -19.41 -13.07 -19.82
N SER A 133 -19.29 -13.96 -20.81
CA SER A 133 -20.19 -15.11 -20.97
C SER A 133 -20.08 -16.10 -19.81
N ALA A 134 -18.86 -16.44 -19.40
CA ALA A 134 -18.61 -17.33 -18.27
C ALA A 134 -19.08 -16.71 -16.94
N ILE A 135 -18.83 -15.42 -16.75
CA ILE A 135 -19.28 -14.69 -15.55
C ILE A 135 -20.82 -14.61 -15.51
N ALA A 136 -21.49 -14.36 -16.64
CA ALA A 136 -22.95 -14.35 -16.68
C ALA A 136 -23.56 -15.72 -16.30
N ALA A 137 -22.90 -16.83 -16.68
CA ALA A 137 -23.31 -18.18 -16.28
C ALA A 137 -23.20 -18.43 -14.76
N LEU A 138 -22.40 -17.63 -14.04
CA LEU A 138 -22.38 -17.67 -12.57
C LEU A 138 -23.66 -17.10 -11.96
N ASP A 139 -24.32 -16.14 -12.62
CA ASP A 139 -25.49 -15.45 -12.07
C ASP A 139 -26.81 -16.09 -12.51
N HIS A 140 -26.83 -16.78 -13.64
CA HIS A 140 -27.99 -17.56 -14.05
C HIS A 140 -28.13 -18.80 -13.14
N ASN A 141 -29.24 -18.85 -12.39
CA ASN A 141 -29.65 -19.99 -11.57
C ASN A 141 -29.82 -21.23 -12.45
N THR A 142 -28.91 -22.19 -12.33
CA THR A 142 -29.19 -23.57 -12.74
C THR A 142 -30.00 -24.33 -11.71
N ASP A 143 -30.14 -23.79 -10.49
CA ASP A 143 -30.97 -24.36 -9.43
C ASP A 143 -32.12 -23.39 -9.13
N GLN A 144 -33.33 -23.81 -9.47
CA GLN A 144 -34.55 -23.22 -8.91
C GLN A 144 -34.55 -23.48 -7.40
N GLN A 145 -34.08 -22.52 -6.61
CA GLN A 145 -34.48 -22.42 -5.22
C GLN A 145 -35.54 -21.32 -5.12
N ASP A 146 -36.78 -21.77 -4.94
CA ASP A 146 -37.94 -20.95 -4.60
C ASP A 146 -37.65 -20.17 -3.31
N TYR A 147 -37.24 -18.92 -3.46
CA TYR A 147 -37.37 -17.91 -2.41
C TYR A 147 -38.67 -17.14 -2.64
N SER A 148 -39.81 -17.81 -2.46
CA SER A 148 -41.05 -17.13 -2.10
C SER A 148 -41.04 -16.88 -0.59
N ALA A 149 -40.18 -15.98 -0.12
CA ALA A 149 -40.30 -15.42 1.22
C ALA A 149 -41.06 -14.10 1.08
N GLU A 150 -42.38 -14.17 1.28
CA GLU A 150 -43.19 -12.98 1.55
C GLU A 150 -42.58 -12.24 2.74
N ILE A 151 -42.40 -10.92 2.61
CA ILE A 151 -42.18 -10.07 3.78
C ILE A 151 -43.53 -10.02 4.51
N THR A 152 -43.75 -10.92 5.44
CA THR A 152 -44.81 -10.75 6.44
C THR A 152 -44.27 -9.88 7.56
N GLU A 153 -44.70 -8.62 7.58
CA GLU A 153 -44.67 -7.80 8.78
C GLU A 153 -45.54 -8.49 9.83
N SER A 154 -44.93 -9.19 10.80
CA SER A 154 -45.64 -9.71 11.95
C SER A 154 -45.64 -8.66 13.06
N ASP A 155 -46.69 -7.85 13.08
CA ASP A 155 -47.16 -7.21 14.30
C ASP A 155 -47.87 -8.29 15.14
N ASP A 156 -47.22 -8.83 16.18
CA ASP A 156 -47.95 -9.54 17.23
C ASP A 156 -47.19 -9.50 18.57
N ASP A 157 -47.73 -8.68 19.47
CA ASP A 157 -47.57 -8.78 20.91
C ASP A 157 -48.31 -10.03 21.42
N PHE A 158 -47.63 -11.05 21.95
CA PHE A 158 -48.23 -11.84 23.03
C PHE A 158 -47.23 -12.58 23.92
N ALA A 159 -47.48 -12.45 25.22
CA ALA A 159 -46.74 -13.01 26.32
C ALA A 159 -47.06 -14.50 26.57
N SER A 160 -46.16 -15.13 27.33
CA SER A 160 -46.41 -16.20 28.32
C SER A 160 -46.88 -17.59 27.85
N ASN A 161 -45.93 -18.54 27.98
CA ASN A 161 -46.07 -19.85 28.66
C ASN A 161 -46.04 -21.14 27.81
N GLU A 162 -44.97 -21.90 28.08
CA GLU A 162 -44.85 -23.35 28.31
C GLU A 162 -45.21 -24.40 27.23
N GLU A 163 -44.15 -25.14 26.89
CA GLU A 163 -44.04 -26.57 26.54
C GLU A 163 -44.75 -27.11 25.29
N ALA A 164 -43.95 -27.36 24.24
CA ALA A 164 -43.76 -28.72 23.71
C ALA A 164 -42.61 -28.78 22.67
N THR A 165 -41.66 -29.64 22.99
CA THR A 165 -40.44 -30.08 22.30
C THR A 165 -40.67 -30.69 20.91
N VAL A 166 -39.91 -30.27 19.89
CA VAL A 166 -39.36 -31.16 18.83
C VAL A 166 -37.97 -30.65 18.36
N LEU A 167 -37.03 -31.58 18.29
CA LEU A 167 -35.59 -31.44 18.12
C LEU A 167 -35.18 -31.16 16.65
N ILE A 168 -34.36 -30.12 16.43
CA ILE A 168 -33.39 -30.11 15.32
C ILE A 168 -32.02 -29.68 15.87
N SER A 169 -31.04 -30.54 15.60
CA SER A 169 -29.68 -30.55 16.12
C SER A 169 -28.93 -29.24 15.88
N SER A 170 -28.51 -28.63 16.99
CA SER A 170 -27.48 -27.62 17.09
C SER A 170 -26.14 -28.09 16.52
N ASN A 171 -25.43 -27.22 15.80
CA ASN A 171 -23.97 -27.14 15.85
C ASN A 171 -23.55 -25.68 15.62
N VAL A 172 -23.67 -24.88 16.69
CA VAL A 172 -23.06 -23.56 16.85
C VAL A 172 -21.80 -23.75 17.71
N PRO A 173 -20.61 -23.23 17.34
CA PRO A 173 -19.52 -23.12 18.30
C PRO A 173 -19.75 -21.89 19.20
N PRO A 174 -19.48 -21.98 20.51
CA PRO A 174 -19.89 -20.96 21.48
C PRO A 174 -18.97 -19.73 21.44
N THR A 175 -19.58 -18.55 21.51
CA THR A 175 -19.07 -17.38 22.25
C THR A 175 -19.32 -17.70 23.75
N THR A 176 -18.47 -17.44 24.76
CA THR A 176 -17.52 -16.37 25.09
C THR A 176 -16.69 -16.87 26.30
N ILE A 177 -15.56 -16.25 26.66
CA ILE A 177 -15.19 -15.83 28.03
C ILE A 177 -13.81 -15.14 27.96
N GLU A 178 -13.76 -13.87 28.39
CA GLU A 178 -12.52 -13.14 28.65
C GLU A 178 -11.61 -13.91 29.63
N ARG A 179 -10.33 -14.02 29.31
CA ARG A 179 -9.30 -14.47 30.25
C ARG A 179 -8.20 -13.43 30.37
N SER A 180 -8.31 -12.62 31.43
CA SER A 180 -7.23 -11.82 32.00
C SER A 180 -6.20 -12.73 32.66
N ARG A 181 -4.96 -12.79 32.14
CA ARG A 181 -3.70 -13.18 32.85
C ARG A 181 -2.55 -12.52 32.06
N GLY A 182 -1.69 -11.67 32.60
CA GLY A 182 -0.90 -11.83 33.82
C GLY A 182 0.50 -12.32 33.43
N TYR A 183 1.48 -11.43 33.44
CA TYR A 183 2.91 -11.71 33.21
C TYR A 183 3.41 -12.81 34.16
N ASP A 184 4.10 -13.86 33.68
CA ASP A 184 5.43 -14.22 34.21
C ASP A 184 6.20 -15.29 33.41
N ARG A 185 7.51 -15.31 33.66
CA ARG A 185 8.65 -15.92 32.94
C ARG A 185 8.81 -17.46 32.97
N THR A 186 9.60 -17.94 32.00
CA THR A 186 10.47 -19.16 31.93
C THR A 186 9.72 -20.50 31.95
N TYR A 187 10.07 -21.56 31.21
CA TYR A 187 11.32 -22.36 31.21
C TYR A 187 11.58 -23.10 29.86
N GLU A 188 12.83 -23.51 29.68
CA GLU A 188 13.42 -24.35 28.62
C GLU A 188 12.96 -25.83 28.63
N GLY A 189 13.20 -26.54 27.51
CA GLY A 189 13.10 -28.01 27.35
C GLY A 189 12.69 -28.39 25.91
N VAL A 190 13.54 -28.57 24.90
CA VAL A 190 14.55 -29.61 24.57
C VAL A 190 13.98 -31.00 24.16
N HIS A 191 14.34 -31.42 22.93
CA HIS A 191 14.32 -32.75 22.25
C HIS A 191 12.99 -33.28 21.67
N SER A 192 12.93 -33.99 20.52
CA SER A 192 13.93 -34.85 19.86
C SER A 192 13.75 -34.94 18.33
N ASN A 193 14.84 -35.31 17.65
CA ASN A 193 14.89 -35.76 16.25
C ASN A 193 14.09 -37.06 16.07
N VAL A 194 13.25 -37.12 15.03
CA VAL A 194 12.81 -38.38 14.42
C VAL A 194 12.93 -38.26 12.91
N VAL A 195 13.77 -39.13 12.35
CA VAL A 195 13.96 -39.41 10.92
C VAL A 195 12.84 -40.37 10.47
N GLY A 196 12.27 -40.13 9.29
CA GLY A 196 11.30 -41.01 8.63
C GLY A 196 10.91 -40.54 7.22
N ASP A 197 11.68 -41.02 6.25
CA ASP A 197 11.49 -41.23 4.80
C ASP A 197 10.50 -40.45 3.90
N ALA A 198 11.13 -39.74 2.95
CA ALA A 198 10.93 -39.69 1.50
C ALA A 198 9.52 -39.88 0.90
N ILE A 199 8.94 -38.76 0.46
CA ILE A 199 8.05 -38.70 -0.71
C ILE A 199 8.61 -37.65 -1.67
N GLU A 200 8.64 -38.02 -2.95
CA GLU A 200 9.45 -37.51 -4.05
C GLU A 200 9.42 -35.99 -4.25
N ARG A 201 10.61 -35.39 -4.29
CA ARG A 201 10.84 -34.02 -4.78
C ARG A 201 11.05 -34.05 -6.29
N SER A 202 10.04 -33.65 -7.06
CA SER A 202 10.25 -33.23 -8.44
C SER A 202 10.94 -31.85 -8.43
N THR A 203 12.26 -31.87 -8.42
CA THR A 203 13.10 -30.67 -8.54
C THR A 203 13.28 -30.39 -10.02
N TYR A 204 12.83 -29.23 -10.50
CA TYR A 204 13.21 -28.76 -11.84
C TYR A 204 14.52 -27.99 -11.72
N THR A 205 15.53 -28.55 -12.37
CA THR A 205 16.95 -28.21 -12.33
C THR A 205 17.26 -26.87 -13.00
N GLU A 206 18.27 -26.18 -12.46
CA GLU A 206 18.93 -25.02 -13.04
C GLU A 206 19.61 -25.38 -14.36
N ASN A 207 19.37 -24.61 -15.43
CA ASN A 207 20.14 -24.71 -16.66
C ASN A 207 21.43 -23.89 -16.54
N THR A 208 22.54 -24.61 -16.39
CA THR A 208 23.91 -24.12 -16.64
C THR A 208 24.20 -24.19 -18.14
N THR A 209 24.44 -23.08 -18.82
CA THR A 209 25.06 -23.10 -20.16
C THR A 209 26.57 -22.92 -20.05
N LYS A 210 27.31 -24.01 -20.26
CA LYS A 210 28.69 -23.99 -20.74
C LYS A 210 28.66 -23.48 -22.19
N ILE A 211 29.30 -22.34 -22.46
CA ILE A 211 29.54 -21.90 -23.83
C ILE A 211 30.91 -22.42 -24.25
N THR A 212 30.93 -23.28 -25.27
CA THR A 212 32.14 -23.74 -25.94
C THR A 212 32.06 -23.34 -27.42
N THR A 213 33.02 -22.51 -27.81
CA THR A 213 33.68 -22.35 -29.12
C THR A 213 32.99 -21.58 -30.27
N ASN A 214 33.67 -20.48 -30.61
CA ASN A 214 33.90 -19.82 -31.91
C ASN A 214 32.78 -19.77 -32.94
N ASN A 215 32.33 -18.54 -33.23
CA ASN A 215 32.02 -18.14 -34.60
C ASN A 215 32.70 -16.79 -34.90
N SER A 216 33.65 -16.84 -35.82
CA SER A 216 34.22 -15.68 -36.49
C SER A 216 33.30 -15.35 -37.67
N THR A 217 32.66 -14.18 -37.65
CA THR A 217 32.08 -13.58 -38.86
C THR A 217 32.16 -12.07 -38.77
N LYS A 218 32.74 -11.51 -39.84
CA LYS A 218 33.07 -10.10 -40.09
C LYS A 218 31.90 -9.15 -39.79
N ILE A 219 32.21 -8.10 -39.03
CA ILE A 219 31.38 -6.92 -38.85
C ILE A 219 31.48 -6.08 -40.14
N THR A 220 30.36 -5.83 -40.81
CA THR A 220 30.22 -4.74 -41.78
C THR A 220 29.62 -3.53 -41.09
N ALA A 221 30.20 -2.37 -41.42
CA ALA A 221 30.02 -1.06 -40.80
C ALA A 221 28.57 -0.63 -40.53
N ALA A 222 28.32 -0.24 -39.28
CA ALA A 222 27.23 0.66 -38.89
C ALA A 222 27.72 1.57 -37.75
N GLY A 223 27.71 2.88 -38.02
CA GLY A 223 27.70 4.03 -37.10
C GLY A 223 28.61 4.03 -35.86
N GLU A 224 29.68 4.83 -35.90
CA GLU A 224 30.57 5.13 -34.76
C GLU A 224 29.86 5.75 -33.52
N GLY A 225 28.60 6.20 -33.65
CA GLY A 225 27.81 6.79 -32.56
C GLY A 225 27.21 5.78 -31.56
N ASP A 226 26.87 4.57 -32.01
CA ASP A 226 26.23 3.55 -31.15
C ASP A 226 27.25 2.76 -30.31
N PHE A 227 28.52 2.76 -30.73
CA PHE A 227 29.59 2.08 -30.02
C PHE A 227 29.98 2.78 -28.72
N GLN A 228 29.89 4.11 -28.65
CA GLN A 228 30.22 4.86 -27.42
C GLN A 228 29.16 4.70 -26.33
N ASN A 229 27.87 4.69 -26.70
CA ASN A 229 26.78 4.44 -25.74
C ASN A 229 26.78 2.99 -25.26
N ALA A 230 26.99 2.01 -26.16
CA ALA A 230 27.13 0.62 -25.75
C ALA A 230 28.39 0.35 -24.90
N LEU A 231 29.50 1.07 -25.12
CA LEU A 231 30.66 1.04 -24.23
C LEU A 231 30.35 1.66 -22.87
N SER A 232 29.65 2.80 -22.84
CA SER A 232 29.26 3.49 -21.60
C SER A 232 28.32 2.64 -20.75
N ASP A 233 27.32 2.02 -21.37
CA ASP A 233 26.39 1.11 -20.70
C ASP A 233 27.10 -0.16 -20.21
N CYS A 234 28.06 -0.68 -20.99
CA CYS A 234 28.89 -1.82 -20.60
C CYS A 234 29.86 -1.47 -19.46
N GLU A 235 30.41 -0.26 -19.43
CA GLU A 235 31.25 0.25 -18.32
C GLU A 235 30.43 0.52 -17.06
N GLN A 236 29.22 1.06 -17.18
CA GLN A 236 28.27 1.23 -16.07
C GLN A 236 27.81 -0.12 -15.49
N LEU A 237 27.58 -1.13 -16.33
CA LEU A 237 27.26 -2.49 -15.89
C LEU A 237 28.46 -3.18 -15.23
N LYS A 238 29.69 -2.96 -15.74
CA LYS A 238 30.94 -3.44 -15.12
C LYS A 238 31.23 -2.76 -13.79
N SER A 239 31.00 -1.45 -13.67
CA SER A 239 31.19 -0.70 -12.42
C SER A 239 30.16 -1.11 -11.36
N ALA A 240 28.88 -1.28 -11.74
CA ALA A 240 27.85 -1.82 -10.86
C ALA A 240 28.16 -3.25 -10.39
N ALA A 241 28.66 -4.13 -11.26
CA ALA A 241 29.05 -5.49 -10.87
C ALA A 241 30.25 -5.52 -9.89
N ALA A 242 31.18 -4.57 -9.99
CA ALA A 242 32.31 -4.43 -9.08
C ALA A 242 31.88 -4.00 -7.66
N VAL A 243 30.89 -3.11 -7.54
CA VAL A 243 30.30 -2.64 -6.27
C VAL A 243 29.74 -3.79 -5.42
N PHE A 244 29.08 -4.75 -6.07
CA PHE A 244 28.47 -5.91 -5.40
C PHE A 244 29.46 -7.02 -5.06
N SER A 245 30.67 -7.00 -5.64
CA SER A 245 31.68 -8.07 -5.49
C SER A 245 32.84 -7.67 -4.57
N LYS A 246 32.90 -6.42 -4.13
CA LYS A 246 33.97 -5.86 -3.29
C LYS A 246 33.90 -6.42 -1.87
N LYS A 247 34.90 -7.22 -1.48
CA LYS A 247 35.06 -7.71 -0.11
C LYS A 247 35.37 -6.54 0.82
N LEU A 248 34.61 -6.42 1.92
CA LEU A 248 34.88 -5.44 2.96
C LEU A 248 36.07 -5.91 3.81
N ASN A 249 37.15 -5.14 3.81
CA ASN A 249 38.21 -5.27 4.83
C ASN A 249 37.82 -4.36 5.99
N LEU A 250 37.34 -4.95 7.08
CA LEU A 250 37.00 -4.28 8.33
C LEU A 250 37.97 -4.75 9.40
N GLU A 251 38.43 -3.84 10.25
CA GLU A 251 39.17 -4.17 11.47
C GLU A 251 38.26 -4.93 12.45
N GLU A 252 38.83 -5.71 13.37
CA GLU A 252 38.07 -6.56 14.32
C GLU A 252 37.05 -5.74 15.14
N SER A 253 37.36 -4.48 15.46
CA SER A 253 36.47 -3.58 16.20
C SER A 253 35.25 -3.11 15.40
N ASP A 254 35.32 -3.11 14.07
CA ASP A 254 34.25 -2.63 13.17
C ASP A 254 33.42 -3.78 12.57
N ALA A 255 33.80 -5.03 12.85
CA ALA A 255 33.09 -6.22 12.40
C ALA A 255 31.74 -6.41 13.12
N VAL A 256 31.60 -5.90 14.35
CA VAL A 256 30.41 -6.06 15.19
C VAL A 256 29.65 -4.74 15.32
N ILE A 257 28.33 -4.81 15.17
CA ILE A 257 27.41 -3.68 15.33
C ILE A 257 27.12 -3.48 16.83
N GLY A 258 27.46 -2.30 17.33
CA GLY A 258 27.11 -1.85 18.69
C GLY A 258 25.77 -1.11 18.74
N GLU A 259 25.53 -0.37 19.82
CA GLU A 259 24.36 0.52 19.95
C GLU A 259 24.43 1.73 19.01
N THR A 260 25.66 2.14 18.67
CA THR A 260 25.94 3.20 17.69
C THR A 260 26.95 2.70 16.65
N LEU A 261 26.91 3.30 15.46
CA LEU A 261 27.86 2.97 14.39
C LEU A 261 29.19 3.69 14.62
N THR A 262 30.29 2.99 14.37
CA THR A 262 31.62 3.62 14.40
C THR A 262 31.80 4.57 13.21
N ARG A 263 32.76 5.50 13.32
CA ARG A 263 33.09 6.41 12.21
C ARG A 263 33.45 5.65 10.93
N MET A 264 34.14 4.51 11.08
CA MET A 264 34.53 3.67 9.94
C MET A 264 33.31 2.98 9.31
N GLN A 265 32.41 2.43 10.12
CA GLN A 265 31.15 1.85 9.64
C GLN A 265 30.29 2.87 8.89
N VAL A 266 30.17 4.10 9.42
CA VAL A 266 29.45 5.19 8.75
C VAL A 266 30.08 5.56 7.41
N ALA A 267 31.41 5.70 7.34
CA ALA A 267 32.12 6.00 6.10
C ALA A 267 31.91 4.89 5.05
N VAL A 268 31.93 3.63 5.47
CA VAL A 268 31.67 2.47 4.60
C VAL A 268 30.23 2.47 4.08
N ILE A 269 29.25 2.82 4.92
CA ILE A 269 27.85 2.96 4.49
C ILE A 269 27.71 4.10 3.48
N GLN A 270 28.31 5.26 3.72
CA GLN A 270 28.25 6.41 2.82
C GLN A 270 28.85 6.09 1.45
N ASN A 271 30.02 5.44 1.42
CA ASN A 271 30.64 4.99 0.18
C ASN A 271 29.76 3.96 -0.56
N THR A 272 29.17 3.02 0.18
CA THR A 272 28.24 2.03 -0.38
C THR A 272 26.98 2.70 -0.92
N ALA A 273 26.43 3.69 -0.22
CA ALA A 273 25.26 4.43 -0.68
C ALA A 273 25.57 5.26 -1.92
N ALA A 274 26.75 5.86 -2.03
CA ALA A 274 27.21 6.59 -3.22
C ALA A 274 27.33 5.68 -4.44
N GLU A 275 27.78 4.45 -4.24
CA GLU A 275 27.86 3.44 -5.29
C GLU A 275 26.47 2.92 -5.73
N LEU A 276 25.45 3.01 -4.86
CA LEU A 276 24.12 2.41 -5.07
C LEU A 276 22.98 3.39 -5.32
N CYS A 277 23.13 4.68 -5.01
CA CYS A 277 22.07 5.68 -5.08
C CYS A 277 21.48 5.80 -6.49
N ASN A 278 22.34 5.86 -7.51
CA ASN A 278 21.93 5.90 -8.91
C ASN A 278 21.19 4.62 -9.33
N PHE A 279 21.61 3.46 -8.81
CA PHE A 279 20.96 2.18 -9.12
C PHE A 279 19.59 2.05 -8.45
N ALA A 280 19.46 2.54 -7.22
CA ALA A 280 18.22 2.53 -6.44
C ALA A 280 17.24 3.64 -6.88
N GLY A 281 17.72 4.69 -7.54
CA GLY A 281 16.92 5.88 -7.87
C GLY A 281 16.54 6.69 -6.61
N ILE A 282 17.38 6.64 -5.57
CA ILE A 282 17.16 7.29 -4.28
C ILE A 282 18.29 8.30 -4.05
N ASP A 283 17.98 9.44 -3.45
CA ASP A 283 18.99 10.43 -3.06
C ASP A 283 20.06 9.82 -2.13
N LEU A 284 21.32 10.26 -2.29
CA LEU A 284 22.45 9.74 -1.53
C LEU A 284 22.27 9.90 -0.02
N ALA A 285 21.81 11.07 0.44
CA ALA A 285 21.64 11.34 1.85
C ALA A 285 20.51 10.46 2.41
N GLN A 286 19.41 10.33 1.67
CA GLN A 286 18.31 9.45 2.03
C GLN A 286 18.74 7.98 2.12
N LEU A 287 19.37 7.43 1.08
CA LEU A 287 19.79 6.03 1.06
C LEU A 287 20.80 5.72 2.18
N SER A 288 21.73 6.64 2.44
CA SER A 288 22.69 6.50 3.54
C SER A 288 22.00 6.44 4.90
N GLN A 289 20.99 7.28 5.14
CA GLN A 289 20.21 7.27 6.38
C GLN A 289 19.40 5.98 6.53
N GLU A 290 18.76 5.52 5.46
CA GLU A 290 18.00 4.27 5.44
C GLU A 290 18.88 3.07 5.78
N ILE A 291 20.06 2.96 5.17
CA ILE A 291 21.01 1.87 5.45
C ILE A 291 21.46 1.92 6.92
N GLN A 292 21.78 3.10 7.46
CA GLN A 292 22.17 3.24 8.87
C GLN A 292 21.06 2.78 9.82
N TYR A 293 19.82 3.20 9.57
CA TYR A 293 18.66 2.81 10.36
C TYR A 293 18.44 1.30 10.36
N VAL A 294 18.51 0.67 9.19
CA VAL A 294 18.31 -0.78 9.03
C VAL A 294 19.43 -1.60 9.68
N ILE A 295 20.67 -1.12 9.64
CA ILE A 295 21.81 -1.80 10.28
C ILE A 295 21.65 -1.79 11.80
N LEU A 296 21.25 -0.66 12.38
CA LEU A 296 21.01 -0.50 13.82
C LEU A 296 19.74 -1.20 14.30
N SER A 297 18.77 -1.44 13.41
CA SER A 297 17.56 -2.21 13.74
C SER A 297 17.89 -3.67 14.08
N SER A 298 17.51 -4.10 15.29
CA SER A 298 17.64 -5.50 15.73
C SER A 298 16.66 -6.45 15.03
N ALA A 299 15.54 -5.94 14.52
CA ALA A 299 14.54 -6.71 13.78
C ALA A 299 14.95 -7.00 12.32
N SER A 300 15.80 -6.16 11.75
CA SER A 300 16.22 -6.28 10.34
C SER A 300 17.37 -7.28 10.18
N PHE A 301 17.18 -8.24 9.28
CA PHE A 301 18.17 -9.28 8.94
C PHE A 301 18.66 -10.08 10.17
N SER A 302 17.75 -10.62 10.96
CA SER A 302 18.06 -11.39 12.18
C SER A 302 19.08 -12.52 11.98
N TYR A 303 19.07 -13.17 10.81
CA TYR A 303 20.07 -14.20 10.43
C TYR A 303 21.51 -13.67 10.37
N ALA A 304 21.71 -12.40 10.03
CA ALA A 304 23.02 -11.76 10.01
C ALA A 304 23.52 -11.38 11.42
N GLY A 305 22.67 -11.43 12.44
CA GLY A 305 23.02 -11.11 13.82
C GLY A 305 23.57 -9.69 13.98
N ARG A 306 24.70 -9.55 14.68
CA ARG A 306 25.41 -8.27 14.86
C ARG A 306 26.59 -8.10 13.91
N ASP A 307 26.72 -8.93 12.88
CA ASP A 307 27.83 -8.85 11.93
C ASP A 307 27.56 -7.74 10.89
N PHE A 308 28.39 -6.69 10.93
CA PHE A 308 28.22 -5.51 10.08
C PHE A 308 28.36 -5.84 8.59
N ALA A 309 29.37 -6.63 8.23
CA ALA A 309 29.62 -7.00 6.84
C ALA A 309 28.48 -7.85 6.28
N LYS A 310 27.97 -8.80 7.07
CA LYS A 310 26.83 -9.64 6.65
C LYS A 310 25.56 -8.83 6.47
N LYS A 311 25.23 -7.92 7.40
CA LYS A 311 24.06 -7.04 7.24
C LYS A 311 24.21 -6.16 6.01
N LEU A 312 25.36 -5.51 5.83
CA LEU A 312 25.58 -4.62 4.68
C LEU A 312 25.54 -5.39 3.35
N ASN A 313 26.12 -6.59 3.27
CA ASN A 313 26.03 -7.42 2.06
C ASN A 313 24.60 -7.89 1.76
N THR A 314 23.80 -8.16 2.80
CA THR A 314 22.39 -8.50 2.63
C THR A 314 21.60 -7.30 2.10
N ILE A 315 21.87 -6.10 2.63
CA ILE A 315 21.32 -4.83 2.15
C ILE A 315 21.67 -4.60 0.67
N LYS A 316 22.96 -4.71 0.32
CA LYS A 316 23.45 -4.61 -1.07
C LYS A 316 22.70 -5.58 -2.00
N LYS A 317 22.49 -6.83 -1.56
CA LYS A 317 21.73 -7.84 -2.32
C LYS A 317 20.27 -7.42 -2.51
N THR A 318 19.57 -6.97 -1.46
CA THR A 318 18.18 -6.49 -1.58
C THR A 318 18.03 -5.28 -2.50
N ILE A 319 19.00 -4.35 -2.48
CA ILE A 319 19.03 -3.22 -3.42
C ILE A 319 19.23 -3.73 -4.85
N LYS A 320 20.17 -4.65 -5.07
CA LYS A 320 20.43 -5.28 -6.37
C LYS A 320 19.18 -5.96 -6.95
N GLU A 321 18.40 -6.64 -6.11
CA GLU A 321 17.16 -7.31 -6.46
C GLU A 321 15.96 -6.35 -6.64
N ARG A 322 16.18 -5.03 -6.52
CA ARG A 322 15.15 -3.98 -6.56
C ARG A 322 14.03 -4.17 -5.53
N GLY A 323 14.36 -4.79 -4.41
CA GLY A 323 13.45 -5.02 -3.28
C GLY A 323 13.60 -4.02 -2.14
N TRP A 324 14.53 -3.07 -2.26
CA TRP A 324 14.76 -2.05 -1.23
C TRP A 324 13.64 -1.02 -1.22
N ASN A 325 13.09 -0.77 -0.02
CA ASN A 325 12.10 0.27 0.23
C ASN A 325 12.51 1.03 1.49
N THR A 326 12.06 2.28 1.60
CA THR A 326 12.25 3.07 2.81
C THR A 326 11.68 2.32 4.02
N PRO A 327 12.46 2.16 5.11
CA PRO A 327 11.99 1.45 6.29
C PRO A 327 10.75 2.10 6.90
N VAL A 328 9.74 1.29 7.22
CA VAL A 328 8.44 1.75 7.77
C VAL A 328 8.64 2.64 9.01
N GLY A 329 9.52 2.25 9.93
CA GLY A 329 9.79 3.06 11.12
C GLY A 329 10.42 4.42 10.83
N MET A 330 11.12 4.62 9.70
CA MET A 330 11.59 5.96 9.30
C MET A 330 10.44 6.82 8.75
N ILE A 331 9.48 6.20 8.06
CA ILE A 331 8.28 6.88 7.58
C ILE A 331 7.46 7.33 8.78
N GLU A 332 7.20 6.44 9.74
CA GLU A 332 6.47 6.74 10.97
C GLU A 332 7.15 7.85 11.79
N ILE A 333 8.48 7.83 11.91
CA ILE A 333 9.23 8.90 12.59
C ILE A 333 9.05 10.24 11.88
N LYS A 334 9.16 10.27 10.55
CA LYS A 334 8.97 11.51 9.77
C LYS A 334 7.55 12.03 9.90
N GLU A 335 6.55 11.16 9.73
CA GLU A 335 5.14 11.52 9.88
C GLU A 335 4.83 12.03 11.29
N THR A 336 5.43 11.43 12.32
CA THR A 336 5.27 11.88 13.71
C THR A 336 5.94 13.23 13.94
N GLN A 337 7.15 13.45 13.40
CA GLN A 337 7.84 14.74 13.49
C GLN A 337 7.06 15.85 12.79
N GLU A 338 6.63 15.61 11.54
CA GLU A 338 5.80 16.55 10.78
C GLU A 338 4.48 16.84 11.49
N LYS A 339 3.83 15.83 12.05
CA LYS A 339 2.61 16.01 12.85
C LYS A 339 2.86 16.86 14.10
N ASN A 340 3.95 16.61 14.83
CA ASN A 340 4.30 17.39 16.02
C ASN A 340 4.60 18.86 15.66
N GLU A 341 5.29 19.12 14.56
CA GLU A 341 5.54 20.48 14.07
C GLU A 341 4.23 21.18 13.69
N ILE A 342 3.33 20.49 13.00
CA ILE A 342 2.01 21.02 12.64
C ILE A 342 1.18 21.32 13.89
N ASP A 343 1.18 20.41 14.87
CA ASP A 343 0.42 20.59 16.11
C ASP A 343 0.99 21.72 16.96
N GLN A 344 2.32 21.91 16.97
CA GLN A 344 2.96 23.07 17.60
C GLN A 344 2.57 24.39 16.93
N ILE A 345 2.56 24.44 15.60
CA ILE A 345 2.13 25.64 14.85
C ILE A 345 0.64 25.93 15.07
N ARG A 346 -0.21 24.90 15.13
CA ARG A 346 -1.63 25.04 15.46
C ARG A 346 -1.85 25.60 16.86
N GLN A 347 -1.07 25.12 17.83
CA GLN A 347 -1.13 25.64 19.19
C GLN A 347 -0.72 27.12 19.22
N GLU A 348 0.39 27.49 18.57
CA GLU A 348 0.83 28.89 18.50
C GLU A 348 -0.20 29.79 17.80
N ALA A 349 -0.85 29.29 16.74
CA ALA A 349 -1.92 30.01 16.06
C ALA A 349 -3.15 30.23 16.95
N ASN A 350 -3.56 29.20 17.70
CA ASN A 350 -4.69 29.29 18.62
C ASN A 350 -4.40 30.27 19.77
N GLU A 351 -3.20 30.23 20.36
CA GLU A 351 -2.77 31.19 21.38
C GLU A 351 -2.79 32.63 20.83
N ALA A 352 -2.26 32.86 19.62
CA ALA A 352 -2.29 34.17 18.97
C ALA A 352 -3.71 34.66 18.64
N GLU A 353 -4.65 33.76 18.33
CA GLU A 353 -6.07 34.08 18.14
C GLU A 353 -6.75 34.49 19.44
N LEU A 354 -6.46 33.79 20.54
CA LEU A 354 -6.95 34.12 21.87
C LEU A 354 -6.41 35.48 22.33
N ASP A 355 -5.14 35.78 22.09
CA ASP A 355 -4.55 37.09 22.36
C ASP A 355 -5.25 38.19 21.56
N CYS A 356 -5.49 37.98 20.26
CA CYS A 356 -6.24 38.92 19.44
C CYS A 356 -7.65 39.17 20.00
N ALA A 357 -8.36 38.11 20.38
CA ALA A 357 -9.70 38.22 20.97
C ALA A 357 -9.69 38.93 22.33
N HIS A 358 -8.67 38.66 23.16
CA HIS A 358 -8.48 39.31 24.44
C HIS A 358 -8.25 40.82 24.27
N TRP A 359 -7.26 41.21 23.46
CA TRP A 359 -6.95 42.62 23.23
C TRP A 359 -8.11 43.36 22.54
N GLN A 360 -8.85 42.69 21.66
CA GLN A 360 -10.07 43.26 21.08
C GLN A 360 -11.15 43.56 22.13
N LYS A 361 -11.33 42.68 23.13
CA LYS A 361 -12.22 42.93 24.27
C LYS A 361 -11.71 44.09 25.14
N MET A 362 -10.40 44.18 25.39
CA MET A 362 -9.80 45.26 26.18
C MET A 362 -9.96 46.64 25.51
N VAL A 363 -9.82 46.71 24.18
CA VAL A 363 -10.13 47.92 23.41
C VAL A 363 -11.59 48.32 23.57
N ALA A 364 -12.52 47.38 23.41
CA ALA A 364 -13.96 47.64 23.54
C ALA A 364 -14.31 48.13 24.95
N TRP A 365 -13.76 47.48 25.98
CA TRP A 365 -13.93 47.87 27.38
C TRP A 365 -13.41 49.28 27.68
N ALA A 366 -12.21 49.64 27.18
CA ALA A 366 -11.63 50.96 27.41
C ALA A 366 -12.45 52.08 26.75
N LEU A 367 -13.01 51.80 25.55
CA LEU A 367 -13.94 52.71 24.87
C LEU A 367 -15.24 52.90 25.65
N GLU A 368 -15.80 51.82 26.21
CA GLU A 368 -17.01 51.85 27.03
C GLU A 368 -16.82 52.67 28.32
N LYS A 369 -15.61 52.65 28.90
CA LYS A 369 -15.25 53.45 30.08
C LYS A 369 -14.84 54.89 29.76
N GLY A 370 -14.77 55.28 28.48
CA GLY A 370 -14.40 56.62 28.04
C GLY A 370 -12.89 56.92 28.09
N ASN A 371 -12.05 55.92 28.35
CA ASN A 371 -10.58 56.06 28.42
C ASN A 371 -9.95 55.93 27.03
N LYS A 372 -9.98 57.01 26.25
CA LYS A 372 -9.46 57.02 24.85
C LYS A 372 -7.97 56.68 24.74
N SER A 373 -7.13 57.18 25.66
CA SER A 373 -5.69 56.92 25.65
C SER A 373 -5.36 55.43 25.88
N GLU A 374 -6.07 54.77 26.79
CA GLU A 374 -5.90 53.33 27.05
C GLU A 374 -6.41 52.48 25.87
N ALA A 375 -7.53 52.90 25.25
CA ALA A 375 -8.06 52.23 24.06
C ALA A 375 -7.07 52.28 22.87
N GLU A 376 -6.39 53.40 22.68
CA GLU A 376 -5.34 53.55 21.66
C GLU A 376 -4.14 52.62 21.94
N ASN A 377 -3.70 52.54 23.21
CA ASN A 377 -2.62 51.64 23.62
C ASN A 377 -2.97 50.16 23.40
N PHE A 378 -4.17 49.73 23.83
CA PHE A 378 -4.63 48.35 23.58
C PHE A 378 -4.82 48.05 22.09
N ASN A 379 -5.21 49.04 21.29
CA ASN A 379 -5.33 48.86 19.85
C ASN A 379 -3.95 48.68 19.20
N ALA A 380 -2.91 49.37 19.66
CA ALA A 380 -1.55 49.14 19.18
C ALA A 380 -1.09 47.69 19.45
N ILE A 381 -1.35 47.16 20.65
CA ILE A 381 -1.05 45.77 21.02
C ILE A 381 -1.88 44.78 20.18
N LEU A 382 -3.16 45.09 19.93
CA LEU A 382 -4.02 44.29 19.05
C LEU A 382 -3.48 44.22 17.61
N GLN A 383 -2.96 45.32 17.07
CA GLN A 383 -2.36 45.33 15.74
C GLN A 383 -1.08 44.47 15.68
N GLU A 384 -0.26 44.50 16.73
CA GLU A 384 0.93 43.65 16.84
C GLU A 384 0.55 42.15 16.92
N ALA A 385 -0.44 41.81 17.74
CA ALA A 385 -0.97 40.44 17.84
C ALA A 385 -1.54 39.95 16.50
N LYS A 386 -2.30 40.79 15.78
CA LYS A 386 -2.80 40.49 14.43
C LYS A 386 -1.68 40.28 13.42
N LYS A 387 -0.61 41.08 13.48
CA LYS A 387 0.57 40.93 12.62
C LYS A 387 1.30 39.61 12.89
N LYS A 388 1.42 39.21 14.16
CA LYS A 388 1.98 37.90 14.55
C LYS A 388 1.13 36.75 14.01
N LEU A 389 -0.19 36.81 14.18
CA LEU A 389 -1.13 35.83 13.64
C LEU A 389 -1.05 35.72 12.10
N ALA A 390 -0.99 36.87 11.41
CA ALA A 390 -0.83 36.90 9.96
C ALA A 390 0.49 36.27 9.50
N LYS A 391 1.59 36.47 10.25
CA LYS A 391 2.89 35.83 9.98
C LYS A 391 2.84 34.31 10.14
N ILE A 392 2.13 33.81 11.16
CA ILE A 392 1.93 32.36 11.39
C ILE A 392 1.04 31.75 10.28
N ARG A 393 0.04 32.48 9.78
CA ARG A 393 -0.87 32.02 8.71
C ARG A 393 -0.32 32.17 7.28
N SER A 394 0.60 33.11 7.04
CA SER A 394 1.16 33.40 5.70
C SER A 394 1.74 32.19 4.93
N PRO A 395 2.35 31.18 5.57
CA PRO A 395 2.82 29.98 4.88
C PRO A 395 1.67 29.10 4.38
N PHE A 396 0.50 29.13 5.04
CA PHE A 396 -0.64 28.25 4.77
C PHE A 396 -1.61 28.79 3.73
N THR A 397 -1.66 30.11 3.53
CA THR A 397 -2.47 30.73 2.44
C THR A 397 -1.94 30.38 1.05
N ASN A 398 -0.61 30.23 0.90
CA ASN A 398 0.01 29.86 -0.38
C ASN A 398 -0.30 28.39 -0.78
N ILE A 399 -0.55 27.51 0.20
CA ILE A 399 -0.89 26.10 -0.04
C ILE A 399 -2.35 25.95 -0.52
N TYR A 400 -3.26 26.80 -0.06
CA TYR A 400 -4.63 26.85 -0.57
C TYR A 400 -4.67 27.35 -2.03
N ASP A 401 -3.86 28.34 -2.41
CA ASP A 401 -3.77 28.84 -3.79
C ASP A 401 -3.07 27.86 -4.76
N ILE A 402 -2.04 27.13 -4.29
CA ILE A 402 -1.35 26.11 -5.11
C ILE A 402 -2.29 24.92 -5.40
N ASN A 403 -3.14 24.54 -4.44
CA ASN A 403 -4.11 23.46 -4.64
C ASN A 403 -5.30 23.88 -5.51
N GLN A 404 -5.66 25.17 -5.58
CA GLN A 404 -6.67 25.67 -6.52
C GLN A 404 -6.12 25.88 -7.93
N LYS A 405 -4.89 26.39 -8.12
CA LYS A 405 -4.27 26.52 -9.46
C LYS A 405 -4.10 25.18 -10.19
N LYS A 406 -3.76 24.11 -9.46
CA LYS A 406 -3.70 22.75 -10.04
C LYS A 406 -5.06 22.19 -10.48
N GLN A 407 -6.18 22.74 -10.02
CA GLN A 407 -7.52 22.38 -10.49
C GLN A 407 -7.98 23.22 -11.68
N VAL A 408 -7.39 24.39 -11.91
CA VAL A 408 -7.79 25.32 -12.99
C VAL A 408 -6.95 25.11 -14.26
N ASP A 409 -5.67 24.75 -14.16
CA ASP A 409 -4.79 24.55 -15.32
C ASP A 409 -4.86 23.11 -15.90
N GLY A 410 -5.84 22.32 -15.48
CA GLY A 410 -6.04 20.91 -15.85
C GLY A 410 -7.30 20.62 -16.66
N ASN A 411 -7.89 21.63 -17.31
CA ASN A 411 -9.03 21.48 -18.23
C ASN A 411 -8.65 21.83 -19.67
#